data_AF-A0AAF0ZBY3-F1
#
_entry.id   AF-A0AAF0ZBY3-F1
#
_cell.length_a   1.000
_cell.length_b   1.000
_cell.length_c   1.000
_cell.angle_alpha   90.00
_cell.angle_beta   90.00
_cell.angle_gamma   90.00
#
_symmetry.space_group_name_H-M   'P 1'
#
loop_
_entity.id
_entity.type
_entity.pdbx_description
1 polymer ?
#
loop_
_entity_poly.entity_id
_entity_poly.type
_entity_poly.pdbx_seq_one_letter_code
_entity_poly.pdbx_strand_id
1 'polypeptide(L)'
;MNPEITLTWNILEEAFEIVNISSITVNPQDAIATYKSADDPNQEGDNEIPDEVWVDYTPPLPYVKNTTRNLQFNESQFLASPGEEIGVTTYVTTSDGYTWAAMSTAINAMWPYDATDYSGIASQSPYYAGNIVITPPEGVVKVTANYKGQNMKFWANEDGLTSDNPEAIKLDRYFVIDEWGNEYIMHASGQLEQSQVATAFEEAILPEGWTKETRQLSEDLILTPAEGADGSFHYLVFRDSADNTYHQTKCSDTGSLSAQIEDFPIWGGQDDNILSGDVNGEIRDDLIHGAGGNDTIIPGLGNDEIWGDADIDTVILTGDSSDYSIEEISSEEINTFTVSGFGYTKTLYDVENLQFDNETISLNNNDSLLNTQIYRFRTGEGTYLYVADEERQAILANNYNFVEEGEVFQVSMEMEDDLIPIYRFRNTNVTGAYLYVEEEERQAILQGDYGFAEEGLAFYTYGAMSEQGQEIYRFQTNPGSYIFVEEEERQNILQNYSSFTEEGIAFNVA
;
A
#
# COMPACT_ATOMS: atom_id res chain seq x y z
N MET A 1 12.51 1.26 -2.65
CA MET A 1 13.18 2.56 -2.32
C MET A 1 14.59 2.59 -2.92
N ASN A 2 14.93 3.56 -3.79
CA ASN A 2 16.28 3.70 -4.33
C ASN A 2 17.23 4.23 -3.24
N PRO A 3 18.27 3.48 -2.81
CA PRO A 3 19.09 3.83 -1.65
C PRO A 3 19.98 5.09 -1.82
N GLU A 4 19.92 5.80 -2.95
CA GLU A 4 20.75 6.97 -3.23
C GLU A 4 20.11 8.34 -2.96
N ILE A 5 18.80 8.44 -2.66
CA ILE A 5 18.14 9.75 -2.42
C ILE A 5 17.94 9.96 -0.92
N THR A 6 18.76 10.83 -0.32
CA THR A 6 18.54 11.31 1.06
C THR A 6 17.69 12.57 1.05
N LEU A 7 16.41 12.46 1.41
CA LEU A 7 15.52 13.62 1.54
C LEU A 7 15.77 14.37 2.86
N THR A 8 15.78 15.70 2.81
CA THR A 8 16.02 16.55 3.98
C THR A 8 14.70 17.10 4.52
N TRP A 9 14.48 17.01 5.82
CA TRP A 9 13.35 17.67 6.48
C TRP A 9 13.55 19.19 6.48
N ASN A 10 12.58 19.90 5.93
CA ASN A 10 12.57 21.36 5.91
C ASN A 10 11.47 21.87 6.83
N ILE A 11 11.81 22.84 7.69
CA ILE A 11 10.81 23.58 8.48
C ILE A 11 9.89 24.29 7.49
N LEU A 12 8.59 24.23 7.76
CA LEU A 12 7.62 24.91 6.92
C LEU A 12 7.65 26.41 7.12
N GLU A 13 7.68 27.11 6.00
CA GLU A 13 7.45 28.53 5.89
C GLU A 13 6.13 28.76 5.15
N GLU A 14 5.61 29.98 5.20
CA GLU A 14 4.42 30.36 4.45
C GLU A 14 4.66 30.08 2.95
N ALA A 15 3.71 29.39 2.32
CA ALA A 15 3.79 29.00 0.92
C ALA A 15 2.68 29.69 0.12
N PHE A 16 3.07 30.42 -0.93
CA PHE A 16 2.11 30.97 -1.88
C PHE A 16 1.77 29.92 -2.93
N GLU A 17 0.48 29.66 -3.11
CA GLU A 17 0.00 28.57 -3.94
C GLU A 17 -1.03 29.04 -4.96
N ILE A 18 -0.91 28.55 -6.19
CA ILE A 18 -1.94 28.71 -7.22
C ILE A 18 -2.47 27.35 -7.65
N VAL A 19 -3.73 27.32 -8.07
CA VAL A 19 -4.35 26.11 -8.62
C VAL A 19 -4.80 26.36 -10.04
N ASN A 20 -4.58 25.38 -10.92
CA ASN A 20 -5.04 25.41 -12.31
C ASN A 20 -6.46 24.83 -12.38
N ILE A 21 -7.44 25.68 -12.67
CA ILE A 21 -8.86 25.28 -12.69
C ILE A 21 -9.36 24.91 -14.09
N SER A 22 -8.48 24.80 -15.10
CA SER A 22 -8.92 24.56 -16.48
C SER A 22 -9.68 23.24 -16.66
N SER A 23 -9.23 22.16 -16.02
CA SER A 23 -9.84 20.82 -16.11
C SER A 23 -11.29 20.82 -15.62
N ILE A 24 -11.53 21.36 -14.43
CA ILE A 24 -12.86 21.39 -13.79
C ILE A 24 -13.89 22.30 -14.49
N THR A 25 -13.47 23.13 -15.44
CA THR A 25 -14.43 23.84 -16.31
C THR A 25 -15.05 22.95 -17.37
N VAL A 26 -14.46 21.78 -17.62
CA VAL A 26 -14.93 20.77 -18.58
C VAL A 26 -15.62 19.63 -17.82
N ASN A 27 -14.95 19.05 -16.82
CA ASN A 27 -15.49 17.99 -15.98
C ASN A 27 -15.15 18.25 -14.50
N PRO A 28 -16.13 18.47 -13.61
CA PRO A 28 -15.86 18.80 -12.21
C PRO A 28 -15.20 17.66 -11.40
N GLN A 29 -15.20 16.43 -11.91
CA GLN A 29 -14.49 15.30 -11.31
C GLN A 29 -13.00 15.27 -11.64
N ASP A 30 -12.54 16.02 -12.65
CA ASP A 30 -11.13 16.02 -13.02
C ASP A 30 -10.26 16.63 -11.90
N ALA A 31 -9.07 16.07 -11.72
CA ALA A 31 -8.12 16.61 -10.76
C ALA A 31 -7.65 18.03 -11.15
N ILE A 32 -7.48 18.89 -10.14
CA ILE A 32 -6.88 20.22 -10.30
C ILE A 32 -5.43 20.20 -9.84
N ALA A 33 -4.52 20.75 -10.66
CA ALA A 33 -3.11 20.84 -10.29
C ALA A 33 -2.86 22.04 -9.37
N THR A 34 -2.14 21.79 -8.27
CA THR A 34 -1.73 22.79 -7.28
C THR A 34 -0.22 23.01 -7.38
N TYR A 35 0.17 24.28 -7.38
CA TYR A 35 1.56 24.68 -7.49
C TYR A 35 1.95 25.63 -6.37
N LYS A 36 3.17 25.49 -5.86
CA LYS A 36 3.77 26.40 -4.90
C LYS A 36 4.75 27.34 -5.61
N SER A 37 4.85 28.59 -5.18
CA SER A 37 5.87 29.52 -5.66
C SER A 37 7.27 28.91 -5.52
N ALA A 38 8.07 28.97 -6.58
CA ALA A 38 9.38 28.34 -6.63
C ALA A 38 10.51 29.34 -6.32
N ASP A 39 11.33 28.98 -5.34
CA ASP A 39 12.69 29.50 -5.07
C ASP A 39 13.62 28.27 -4.93
N ASP A 40 13.71 27.48 -6.00
CA ASP A 40 14.54 26.29 -6.04
C ASP A 40 15.95 26.64 -6.54
N PRO A 41 16.98 26.55 -5.70
CA PRO A 41 18.35 26.87 -6.09
C PRO A 41 18.91 25.97 -7.20
N ASN A 42 18.26 24.83 -7.49
CA ASN A 42 18.63 23.92 -8.56
C ASN A 42 17.93 24.24 -9.89
N GLN A 43 16.91 25.12 -9.89
CA GLN A 43 16.18 25.54 -11.08
C GLN A 43 16.70 26.89 -11.57
N GLU A 44 17.71 26.86 -12.44
CA GLU A 44 18.33 28.10 -12.94
C GLU A 44 17.30 29.04 -13.61
N GLY A 45 17.14 30.24 -13.04
CA GLY A 45 16.30 31.29 -13.61
C GLY A 45 14.83 31.18 -13.23
N ASP A 46 14.49 30.42 -12.19
CA ASP A 46 13.21 30.56 -11.52
C ASP A 46 13.02 31.99 -10.96
N ASN A 47 11.75 32.30 -10.68
CA ASN A 47 11.33 33.64 -10.32
C ASN A 47 10.18 33.53 -9.33
N GLU A 48 10.55 33.53 -8.05
CA GLU A 48 9.62 33.51 -6.94
C GLU A 48 8.76 34.78 -6.90
N ILE A 49 7.49 34.65 -6.51
CA ILE A 49 6.65 35.82 -6.25
C ILE A 49 6.98 36.44 -4.89
N PRO A 50 7.27 37.76 -4.80
CA PRO A 50 7.55 38.39 -3.51
C PRO A 50 6.31 38.49 -2.61
N ASP A 51 6.51 38.39 -1.30
CA ASP A 51 5.47 38.51 -0.26
C ASP A 51 4.62 39.78 -0.42
N GLU A 52 5.26 40.93 -0.67
CA GLU A 52 4.55 42.20 -0.83
C GLU A 52 3.64 42.24 -2.08
N VAL A 53 3.90 41.37 -3.07
CA VAL A 53 3.09 41.25 -4.28
C VAL A 53 1.93 40.30 -4.04
N TRP A 54 2.15 39.22 -3.27
CA TRP A 54 1.16 38.16 -3.07
C TRP A 54 -0.20 38.68 -2.63
N VAL A 55 -0.24 39.64 -1.69
CA VAL A 55 -1.49 40.15 -1.08
C VAL A 55 -2.51 40.57 -2.15
N ASP A 56 -2.09 41.37 -3.13
CA ASP A 56 -2.95 41.90 -4.20
C ASP A 56 -2.81 41.13 -5.53
N TYR A 57 -2.02 40.04 -5.53
CA TYR A 57 -1.76 39.25 -6.72
C TYR A 57 -3.04 38.64 -7.29
N THR A 58 -3.17 38.68 -8.61
CA THR A 58 -4.20 37.94 -9.34
C THR A 58 -3.49 37.15 -10.44
N PRO A 59 -3.35 35.83 -10.29
CA PRO A 59 -2.64 35.03 -11.29
C PRO A 59 -3.36 35.08 -12.65
N PRO A 60 -2.62 34.95 -13.75
CA PRO A 60 -3.22 34.88 -15.08
C PRO A 60 -4.05 33.60 -15.22
N LEU A 61 -5.13 33.66 -16.00
CA LEU A 61 -5.91 32.47 -16.33
C LEU A 61 -5.02 31.39 -16.98
N PRO A 62 -5.25 30.09 -16.69
CA PRO A 62 -6.38 29.52 -15.94
C PRO A 62 -6.14 29.37 -14.43
N TYR A 63 -5.16 30.06 -13.86
CA TYR A 63 -4.80 29.88 -12.46
C TYR A 63 -5.63 30.78 -11.54
N VAL A 64 -5.88 30.32 -10.32
CA VAL A 64 -6.46 31.12 -9.22
C VAL A 64 -5.61 30.96 -7.95
N LYS A 65 -5.64 31.94 -7.06
CA LYS A 65 -4.95 31.85 -5.77
C LYS A 65 -5.59 30.76 -4.91
N ASN A 66 -4.77 29.92 -4.31
CA ASN A 66 -5.14 29.16 -3.14
C ASN A 66 -5.00 30.05 -1.90
N THR A 67 -5.85 29.85 -0.89
CA THR A 67 -5.79 30.66 0.33
C THR A 67 -4.59 30.25 1.18
N THR A 68 -3.79 31.21 1.63
CA THR A 68 -2.79 30.96 2.68
C THR A 68 -3.49 30.54 3.97
N ARG A 69 -2.97 29.53 4.65
CA ARG A 69 -3.55 28.95 5.87
C ARG A 69 -2.50 28.70 6.92
N ASN A 70 -2.91 28.68 8.18
CA ASN A 70 -2.01 28.43 9.30
C ASN A 70 -1.76 26.92 9.44
N LEU A 71 -0.58 26.49 8.98
CA LEU A 71 -0.16 25.09 8.97
C LEU A 71 0.06 24.56 10.39
N GLN A 72 -0.38 23.34 10.62
CA GLN A 72 -0.24 22.66 11.90
C GLN A 72 0.83 21.56 11.88
N PHE A 73 1.28 21.07 10.72
CA PHE A 73 2.56 20.34 10.64
C PHE A 73 3.73 21.32 10.59
N ASN A 74 4.92 20.89 10.99
CA ASN A 74 6.05 21.78 11.26
C ASN A 74 7.22 21.59 10.30
N GLU A 75 7.42 20.36 9.83
CA GLU A 75 8.44 20.06 8.82
C GLU A 75 7.86 19.19 7.71
N SER A 76 8.49 19.25 6.53
CA SER A 76 8.13 18.38 5.42
C SER A 76 9.33 17.90 4.61
N GLN A 77 9.15 16.76 3.95
CA GLN A 77 10.01 16.28 2.86
C GLN A 77 9.15 16.13 1.62
N PHE A 78 9.47 16.88 0.57
CA PHE A 78 8.84 16.69 -0.74
C PHE A 78 9.46 15.46 -1.42
N LEU A 79 8.62 14.55 -1.90
CA LEU A 79 9.03 13.30 -2.53
C LEU A 79 9.17 13.51 -4.04
N ALA A 80 8.08 13.89 -4.71
CA ALA A 80 8.02 14.10 -6.15
C ALA A 80 6.80 14.93 -6.56
N SER A 81 6.89 15.58 -7.72
CA SER A 81 5.72 16.11 -8.40
C SER A 81 4.79 14.96 -8.86
N PRO A 82 3.46 15.19 -8.95
CA PRO A 82 2.52 14.15 -9.36
C PRO A 82 2.90 13.49 -10.70
N GLY A 83 3.01 12.17 -10.71
CA GLY A 83 3.35 11.36 -11.88
C GLY A 83 4.85 11.34 -12.25
N GLU A 84 5.72 11.88 -11.40
CA GLU A 84 7.17 11.90 -11.62
C GLU A 84 7.90 10.98 -10.64
N GLU A 85 9.12 10.58 -11.00
CA GLU A 85 9.98 9.78 -10.13
C GLU A 85 10.37 10.52 -8.83
N ILE A 86 10.65 9.77 -7.77
CA ILE A 86 11.15 10.32 -6.49
C ILE A 86 12.37 11.22 -6.73
N GLY A 87 12.33 12.43 -6.16
CA GLY A 87 13.35 13.46 -6.27
C GLY A 87 13.14 14.42 -7.43
N VAL A 88 12.12 14.21 -8.27
CA VAL A 88 11.82 15.07 -9.42
C VAL A 88 10.73 16.09 -9.06
N THR A 89 11.06 17.37 -9.28
CA THR A 89 10.10 18.47 -9.22
C THR A 89 9.90 19.03 -10.62
N THR A 90 8.64 19.20 -11.05
CA THR A 90 8.29 19.89 -12.29
C THR A 90 7.81 21.30 -12.01
N TYR A 91 7.98 22.19 -12.99
CA TYR A 91 7.68 23.61 -12.84
C TYR A 91 6.86 24.14 -14.02
N VAL A 92 6.07 25.18 -13.74
CA VAL A 92 5.40 25.99 -14.75
C VAL A 92 5.76 27.45 -14.55
N THR A 93 5.94 28.19 -15.64
CA THR A 93 6.08 29.65 -15.60
C THR A 93 4.81 30.29 -16.13
N THR A 94 4.17 31.11 -15.31
CA THR A 94 2.96 31.84 -15.69
C THR A 94 3.29 33.00 -16.65
N SER A 95 2.30 33.51 -17.38
CA SER A 95 2.54 34.52 -18.44
C SER A 95 3.07 35.87 -17.95
N ASP A 96 2.93 36.13 -16.66
CA ASP A 96 3.51 37.28 -15.94
C ASP A 96 4.94 37.03 -15.43
N GLY A 97 5.47 35.81 -15.63
CA GLY A 97 6.87 35.47 -15.44
C GLY A 97 7.21 34.81 -14.11
N TYR A 98 6.25 34.56 -13.22
CA TYR A 98 6.50 33.83 -11.98
C TYR A 98 6.60 32.32 -12.22
N THR A 99 7.46 31.65 -11.47
CA THR A 99 7.71 30.20 -11.57
C THR A 99 7.07 29.47 -10.40
N TRP A 100 6.44 28.33 -10.69
CA TRP A 100 5.66 27.57 -9.74
C TRP A 100 5.98 26.08 -9.84
N ALA A 101 6.37 25.47 -8.72
CA ALA A 101 6.65 24.05 -8.60
C ALA A 101 5.35 23.24 -8.42
N ALA A 102 5.19 22.15 -9.16
CA ALA A 102 3.99 21.30 -9.11
C ALA A 102 4.02 20.42 -7.85
N MET A 103 3.04 20.61 -6.97
CA MET A 103 3.02 19.99 -5.63
C MET A 103 2.03 18.86 -5.49
N SER A 104 0.83 19.01 -6.05
CA SER A 104 -0.20 17.98 -5.96
C SER A 104 -1.22 18.12 -7.07
N THR A 105 -2.02 17.07 -7.28
CA THR A 105 -3.33 17.19 -7.93
C THR A 105 -4.42 16.82 -6.95
N ALA A 106 -5.61 17.41 -7.08
CA ALA A 106 -6.69 17.24 -6.12
C ALA A 106 -8.04 17.04 -6.80
N ILE A 107 -8.80 16.04 -6.38
CA ILE A 107 -10.21 15.86 -6.74
C ILE A 107 -11.04 16.28 -5.52
N ASN A 108 -12.00 17.19 -5.70
CA ASN A 108 -12.77 17.76 -4.60
C ASN A 108 -14.26 17.43 -4.71
N ALA A 109 -14.86 16.98 -3.62
CA ALA A 109 -16.29 16.75 -3.51
C ALA A 109 -16.83 17.19 -2.14
N MET A 110 -18.13 17.45 -2.03
CA MET A 110 -18.81 17.69 -0.73
C MET A 110 -19.48 16.43 -0.23
N TRP A 111 -19.43 16.21 1.09
CA TRP A 111 -20.12 15.11 1.76
C TRP A 111 -20.59 15.48 3.18
N PRO A 112 -21.81 15.07 3.60
CA PRO A 112 -22.90 14.64 2.74
C PRO A 112 -23.35 15.78 1.81
N TYR A 113 -23.92 15.43 0.65
CA TYR A 113 -24.36 16.42 -0.33
C TYR A 113 -25.88 16.44 -0.48
N ASP A 114 -26.49 17.59 -0.17
CA ASP A 114 -27.86 17.90 -0.56
C ASP A 114 -27.85 19.12 -1.48
N ALA A 115 -28.32 18.94 -2.72
CA ALA A 115 -28.35 20.01 -3.72
C ALA A 115 -29.14 21.26 -3.27
N THR A 116 -30.07 21.12 -2.33
CA THR A 116 -30.90 22.22 -1.80
C THR A 116 -30.15 23.18 -0.87
N ASP A 117 -29.00 22.77 -0.35
CA ASP A 117 -28.11 23.61 0.47
C ASP A 117 -27.25 24.56 -0.38
N TYR A 118 -27.24 24.37 -1.70
CA TYR A 118 -26.38 25.10 -2.63
C TYR A 118 -27.19 25.94 -3.62
N SER A 119 -26.50 26.88 -4.27
CA SER A 119 -27.06 27.68 -5.36
C SER A 119 -26.12 27.74 -6.56
N GLY A 120 -26.67 28.03 -7.74
CA GLY A 120 -25.87 28.16 -8.96
C GLY A 120 -25.30 26.82 -9.43
N ILE A 121 -24.01 26.79 -9.76
CA ILE A 121 -23.37 25.59 -10.28
C ILE A 121 -23.05 24.55 -9.18
N ALA A 122 -22.86 24.98 -7.93
CA ALA A 122 -22.64 24.07 -6.78
C ALA A 122 -23.84 23.13 -6.52
N SER A 123 -25.06 23.53 -6.88
CA SER A 123 -26.25 22.69 -6.68
C SER A 123 -26.43 21.61 -7.77
N GLN A 124 -25.45 21.45 -8.68
CA GLN A 124 -25.54 20.45 -9.75
C GLN A 124 -24.93 19.10 -9.38
N SER A 125 -23.85 19.09 -8.58
CA SER A 125 -23.21 17.85 -8.11
C SER A 125 -22.33 18.12 -6.88
N PRO A 126 -22.00 17.09 -6.09
CA PRO A 126 -21.02 17.21 -4.99
C PRO A 126 -19.67 17.73 -5.46
N TYR A 127 -19.24 17.36 -6.68
CA TYR A 127 -18.00 17.80 -7.29
C TYR A 127 -17.99 19.28 -7.65
N TYR A 128 -19.09 19.81 -8.20
CA TYR A 128 -19.18 21.25 -8.43
C TYR A 128 -19.13 22.04 -7.12
N ALA A 129 -19.83 21.57 -6.09
CA ALA A 129 -19.76 22.21 -4.77
C ALA A 129 -18.35 22.14 -4.17
N GLY A 130 -17.70 20.97 -4.22
CA GLY A 130 -16.34 20.76 -3.68
C GLY A 130 -15.27 21.65 -4.31
N ASN A 131 -15.45 22.02 -5.58
CA ASN A 131 -14.50 22.88 -6.29
C ASN A 131 -14.72 24.40 -6.08
N ILE A 132 -15.94 24.86 -5.75
CA ILE A 132 -16.25 26.31 -5.76
C ILE A 132 -16.63 26.88 -4.38
N VAL A 133 -17.07 26.04 -3.45
CA VAL A 133 -17.46 26.47 -2.12
C VAL A 133 -16.21 26.51 -1.24
N ILE A 134 -15.86 27.70 -0.77
CA ILE A 134 -14.64 27.94 0.02
C ILE A 134 -14.75 27.33 1.41
N THR A 135 -15.86 27.61 2.09
CA THR A 135 -16.15 27.12 3.44
C THR A 135 -17.37 26.19 3.38
N PRO A 136 -17.22 24.89 3.68
CA PRO A 136 -18.32 23.94 3.76
C PRO A 136 -19.46 24.42 4.68
N PRO A 137 -20.73 24.10 4.37
CA PRO A 137 -21.83 24.28 5.31
C PRO A 137 -21.64 23.51 6.62
N GLU A 138 -22.38 23.88 7.67
CA GLU A 138 -22.40 23.13 8.94
C GLU A 138 -22.86 21.68 8.71
N GLY A 139 -22.16 20.70 9.29
CA GLY A 139 -22.49 19.28 9.15
C GLY A 139 -22.04 18.65 7.82
N VAL A 140 -21.31 19.40 7.00
CA VAL A 140 -20.78 18.98 5.69
C VAL A 140 -19.27 19.20 5.68
N VAL A 141 -18.54 18.29 5.03
CA VAL A 141 -17.12 18.41 4.77
C VAL A 141 -16.85 18.48 3.27
N LYS A 142 -15.81 19.21 2.89
CA LYS A 142 -15.20 19.06 1.56
C LYS A 142 -14.17 17.96 1.66
N VAL A 143 -14.38 16.85 0.96
CA VAL A 143 -13.45 15.73 0.85
C VAL A 143 -12.52 15.97 -0.35
N THR A 144 -11.26 15.60 -0.21
CA THR A 144 -10.24 15.78 -1.24
C THR A 144 -9.35 14.55 -1.32
N ALA A 145 -9.36 13.89 -2.49
CA ALA A 145 -8.34 12.93 -2.87
C ALA A 145 -7.16 13.74 -3.39
N ASN A 146 -6.11 13.82 -2.58
CA ASN A 146 -4.97 14.70 -2.84
C ASN A 146 -3.75 13.87 -3.20
N TYR A 147 -3.43 13.84 -4.49
CA TYR A 147 -2.27 13.13 -5.00
C TYR A 147 -1.02 13.97 -4.75
N LYS A 148 -0.28 13.65 -3.69
CA LYS A 148 0.82 14.47 -3.17
C LYS A 148 1.93 13.62 -2.55
N GLY A 149 3.09 13.63 -3.19
CA GLY A 149 4.31 13.04 -2.64
C GLY A 149 4.95 13.96 -1.62
N GLN A 150 4.51 13.92 -0.35
CA GLN A 150 5.10 14.70 0.73
C GLN A 150 5.00 13.97 2.07
N ASN A 151 6.12 13.77 2.76
CA ASN A 151 6.11 13.39 4.17
C ASN A 151 5.90 14.64 5.03
N MET A 152 5.10 14.50 6.09
CA MET A 152 4.74 15.60 6.99
C MET A 152 5.06 15.24 8.42
N LYS A 153 5.75 16.12 9.15
CA LYS A 153 6.09 15.91 10.54
C LYS A 153 5.31 16.87 11.43
N PHE A 154 4.56 16.29 12.35
CA PHE A 154 3.86 17.00 13.41
C PHE A 154 4.68 16.86 14.69
N TRP A 155 5.27 17.96 15.14
CA TRP A 155 6.01 17.97 16.40
C TRP A 155 5.14 17.60 17.60
N ALA A 156 5.71 16.89 18.56
CA ALA A 156 5.07 16.67 19.86
C ALA A 156 5.18 17.87 20.79
N ASN A 157 6.24 18.67 20.63
CA ASN A 157 6.56 19.77 21.53
C ASN A 157 6.93 21.02 20.72
N GLU A 158 6.82 22.19 21.35
CA GLU A 158 7.26 23.47 20.79
C GLU A 158 8.74 23.41 20.38
N ASP A 159 9.08 24.19 19.34
CA ASP A 159 10.44 24.30 18.78
C ASP A 159 11.08 22.98 18.33
N GLY A 160 10.27 21.93 18.11
CA GLY A 160 10.76 20.60 17.71
C GLY A 160 11.59 19.91 18.80
N LEU A 161 11.40 20.31 20.06
CA LEU A 161 12.11 19.69 21.17
C LEU A 161 11.67 18.24 21.37
N THR A 162 12.62 17.36 21.66
CA THR A 162 12.33 15.96 21.99
C THR A 162 11.63 15.85 23.34
N SER A 163 10.79 14.82 23.51
CA SER A 163 9.98 14.65 24.73
C SER A 163 10.78 14.36 26.01
N ASP A 164 12.04 14.00 25.91
CA ASP A 164 12.96 13.82 27.05
C ASP A 164 13.62 15.14 27.49
N ASN A 165 13.48 16.22 26.71
CA ASN A 165 13.98 17.53 27.07
C ASN A 165 13.16 18.13 28.24
N PRO A 166 13.78 18.54 29.36
CA PRO A 166 13.07 19.09 30.52
C PRO A 166 12.38 20.44 30.26
N GLU A 167 12.74 21.13 29.17
CA GLU A 167 12.11 22.39 28.72
C GLU A 167 11.02 22.15 27.67
N ALA A 168 10.75 20.90 27.27
CA ALA A 168 9.74 20.58 26.27
C ALA A 168 8.34 21.02 26.72
N ILE A 169 7.71 21.87 25.92
CA ILE A 169 6.32 22.29 26.09
C ILE A 169 5.49 21.50 25.07
N LYS A 170 4.55 20.68 25.55
CA LYS A 170 3.70 19.85 24.70
C LYS A 170 2.77 20.70 23.84
N LEU A 171 2.64 20.34 22.57
CA LEU A 171 1.68 20.94 21.65
C LEU A 171 0.36 20.18 21.71
N ASP A 172 -0.75 20.94 21.75
CA ASP A 172 -2.07 20.38 21.51
C ASP A 172 -2.22 20.08 20.00
N ARG A 173 -2.71 18.88 19.70
CA ARG A 173 -3.03 18.40 18.35
C ARG A 173 -4.51 18.11 18.28
N TYR A 174 -5.10 18.44 17.13
CA TYR A 174 -6.54 18.39 16.91
C TYR A 174 -6.87 17.25 15.98
N PHE A 175 -7.67 16.31 16.48
CA PHE A 175 -8.07 15.10 15.78
C PHE A 175 -9.58 15.08 15.58
N VAL A 176 -9.99 14.45 14.49
CA VAL A 176 -11.36 14.11 14.20
C VAL A 176 -11.44 12.62 13.95
N ILE A 177 -12.48 11.98 14.49
CA ILE A 177 -12.83 10.59 14.20
C ILE A 177 -14.20 10.58 13.53
N ASP A 178 -14.29 10.00 12.34
CA ASP A 178 -15.57 9.88 11.63
C ASP A 178 -16.46 8.77 12.21
N GLU A 179 -17.68 8.66 11.68
CA GLU A 179 -18.65 7.68 12.19
C GLU A 179 -18.25 6.21 11.95
N TRP A 180 -17.34 5.96 11.01
CA TRP A 180 -16.77 4.63 10.75
C TRP A 180 -15.50 4.38 11.56
N GLY A 181 -14.98 5.38 12.26
CA GLY A 181 -13.80 5.24 13.11
C GLY A 181 -12.46 5.57 12.43
N ASN A 182 -12.45 6.14 11.23
CA ASN A 182 -11.21 6.66 10.64
C ASN A 182 -10.76 7.89 11.42
N GLU A 183 -9.45 8.01 11.62
CA GLU A 183 -8.86 9.13 12.35
C GLU A 183 -8.19 10.12 11.39
N TYR A 184 -8.31 11.41 11.70
CA TYR A 184 -7.72 12.49 10.95
C TYR A 184 -7.06 13.49 11.87
N ILE A 185 -5.89 14.01 11.50
CA ILE A 185 -5.18 15.09 12.20
C ILE A 185 -5.28 16.40 11.43
N MET A 186 -5.52 17.51 12.12
CA MET A 186 -5.55 18.83 11.50
C MET A 186 -4.18 19.16 10.89
N HIS A 187 -4.13 19.40 9.58
CA HIS A 187 -2.93 19.85 8.89
C HIS A 187 -2.87 21.38 8.77
N ALA A 188 -4.00 22.08 8.75
CA ALA A 188 -4.05 23.55 8.67
C ALA A 188 -5.40 24.12 9.11
N SER A 189 -5.38 25.35 9.59
CA SER A 189 -6.56 26.16 9.89
C SER A 189 -6.67 27.35 8.94
N GLY A 190 -7.89 27.73 8.57
CA GLY A 190 -8.18 28.97 7.84
C GLY A 190 -7.97 30.24 8.66
N GLN A 191 -7.69 30.12 9.96
CA GLN A 191 -7.29 31.25 10.80
C GLN A 191 -5.85 31.67 10.48
N LEU A 192 -5.55 32.97 10.58
CA LEU A 192 -4.19 33.47 10.36
C LEU A 192 -3.31 33.32 11.61
N GLU A 193 -3.89 33.50 12.80
CA GLU A 193 -3.15 33.49 14.06
C GLU A 193 -3.27 32.14 14.79
N GLN A 194 -2.14 31.58 15.25
CA GLN A 194 -2.12 30.28 15.93
C GLN A 194 -3.05 30.25 17.17
N SER A 195 -3.20 31.39 17.85
CA SER A 195 -4.07 31.52 19.02
C SER A 195 -5.56 31.32 18.73
N GLN A 196 -5.99 31.36 17.47
CA GLN A 196 -7.39 31.22 17.06
C GLN A 196 -7.75 29.79 16.67
N VAL A 197 -6.75 28.92 16.43
CA VAL A 197 -6.94 27.56 15.91
C VAL A 197 -7.81 26.72 16.85
N ALA A 198 -7.54 26.77 18.16
CA ALA A 198 -8.32 26.03 19.15
C ALA A 198 -9.81 26.42 19.14
N THR A 199 -10.12 27.71 18.99
CA THR A 199 -11.52 28.17 18.91
C THR A 199 -12.17 27.72 17.61
N ALA A 200 -11.47 27.83 16.47
CA ALA A 200 -12.00 27.35 15.19
C ALA A 200 -12.28 25.85 15.20
N PHE A 201 -11.41 25.05 15.83
CA PHE A 201 -11.63 23.62 16.02
C PHE A 201 -12.91 23.33 16.83
N GLU A 202 -13.11 24.05 17.94
CA GLU A 202 -14.30 23.87 18.79
C GLU A 202 -15.59 24.34 18.11
N GLU A 203 -15.53 25.41 17.31
CA GLU A 203 -16.68 25.97 16.57
C GLU A 203 -17.06 25.17 15.32
N ALA A 204 -16.17 24.35 14.78
CA ALA A 204 -16.47 23.49 13.64
C ALA A 204 -17.64 22.53 13.93
N ILE A 205 -18.63 22.51 13.04
CA ILE A 205 -19.78 21.61 13.10
C ILE A 205 -19.56 20.51 12.07
N LEU A 206 -19.24 19.32 12.57
CA LEU A 206 -18.95 18.12 11.79
C LEU A 206 -20.23 17.36 11.42
N PRO A 207 -20.17 16.42 10.44
CA PRO A 207 -21.27 15.51 10.14
C PRO A 207 -21.75 14.71 11.38
N GLU A 208 -22.97 14.19 11.31
CA GLU A 208 -23.54 13.38 12.39
C GLU A 208 -22.67 12.14 12.67
N GLY A 209 -22.50 11.79 13.95
CA GLY A 209 -21.70 10.62 14.37
C GLY A 209 -20.20 10.90 14.53
N TRP A 210 -19.69 12.01 14.00
CA TRP A 210 -18.27 12.36 14.07
C TRP A 210 -17.91 12.97 15.42
N THR A 211 -16.67 12.79 15.84
CA THR A 211 -16.17 13.28 17.14
C THR A 211 -14.86 14.06 17.00
N LYS A 212 -14.65 14.98 17.95
CA LYS A 212 -13.44 15.81 18.06
C LYS A 212 -12.63 15.39 19.27
N GLU A 213 -11.32 15.31 19.10
CA GLU A 213 -10.38 15.04 20.19
C GLU A 213 -9.19 16.00 20.13
N THR A 214 -8.89 16.67 21.24
CA THR A 214 -7.64 17.40 21.42
C THR A 214 -6.72 16.58 22.31
N ARG A 215 -5.53 16.24 21.81
CA ARG A 215 -4.53 15.46 22.57
C ARG A 215 -3.11 15.90 22.27
N GLN A 216 -2.19 15.52 23.14
CA GLN A 216 -0.76 15.79 23.00
C GLN A 216 -0.06 14.52 22.54
N LEU A 217 0.93 14.65 21.65
CA LEU A 217 1.69 13.51 21.15
C LEU A 217 2.77 13.10 22.17
N SER A 218 3.03 11.80 22.28
CA SER A 218 4.17 11.28 23.06
C SER A 218 5.50 11.57 22.38
N GLU A 219 5.52 11.57 21.05
CA GLU A 219 6.66 11.84 20.18
C GLU A 219 6.17 12.42 18.84
N ASP A 220 7.08 12.93 18.02
CA ASP A 220 6.71 13.51 16.73
C ASP A 220 5.99 12.47 15.87
N LEU A 221 4.88 12.86 15.26
CA LEU A 221 4.17 12.03 14.30
C LEU A 221 4.71 12.33 12.91
N ILE A 222 5.19 11.30 12.21
CA ILE A 222 5.50 11.35 10.79
C ILE A 222 4.31 10.75 10.06
N LEU A 223 3.70 11.55 9.19
CA LEU A 223 2.68 11.11 8.26
C LEU A 223 3.31 10.95 6.87
N THR A 224 3.14 9.77 6.30
CA THR A 224 3.57 9.41 4.95
C THR A 224 2.35 9.19 4.06
N PRO A 225 2.43 9.48 2.75
CA PRO A 225 1.33 9.24 1.84
C PRO A 225 1.11 7.73 1.65
N ALA A 226 -0.10 7.34 1.23
CA ALA A 226 -0.31 6.07 0.58
C ALA A 226 0.47 6.04 -0.76
N GLU A 227 1.04 4.90 -1.14
CA GLU A 227 1.86 4.73 -2.33
C GLU A 227 1.23 3.69 -3.25
N GLY A 228 0.98 4.05 -4.52
CA GLY A 228 0.49 3.10 -5.52
C GLY A 228 1.64 2.49 -6.33
N ALA A 229 1.43 1.29 -6.87
CA ALA A 229 2.39 0.60 -7.74
C ALA A 229 2.70 1.39 -9.03
N ASP A 230 1.78 2.28 -9.44
CA ASP A 230 1.97 3.23 -10.55
C ASP A 230 2.86 4.43 -10.20
N GLY A 231 3.41 4.48 -8.98
CA GLY A 231 4.25 5.57 -8.47
C GLY A 231 3.45 6.78 -7.98
N SER A 232 2.13 6.67 -7.87
CA SER A 232 1.31 7.73 -7.31
C SER A 232 1.41 7.78 -5.78
N PHE A 233 1.20 8.98 -5.23
CA PHE A 233 1.18 9.24 -3.80
C PHE A 233 -0.17 9.84 -3.44
N HIS A 234 -0.84 9.34 -2.41
CA HIS A 234 -2.18 9.80 -2.05
C HIS A 234 -2.35 10.15 -0.57
N TYR A 235 -3.12 11.20 -0.32
CA TYR A 235 -3.71 11.50 0.98
C TYR A 235 -5.21 11.71 0.84
N LEU A 236 -5.98 11.07 1.72
CA LEU A 236 -7.35 11.50 1.95
C LEU A 236 -7.37 12.70 2.90
N VAL A 237 -8.06 13.75 2.46
CA VAL A 237 -8.11 15.03 3.15
C VAL A 237 -9.57 15.44 3.30
N PHE A 238 -9.94 16.06 4.41
CA PHE A 238 -11.21 16.78 4.47
C PHE A 238 -11.07 18.17 5.06
N ARG A 239 -12.01 19.07 4.71
CA ARG A 239 -12.16 20.41 5.26
C ARG A 239 -13.51 20.59 5.93
N ASP A 240 -13.54 21.22 7.10
CA ASP A 240 -14.74 21.42 7.93
C ASP A 240 -15.39 22.81 7.75
N SER A 241 -16.50 23.03 8.46
CA SER A 241 -17.30 24.26 8.42
C SER A 241 -16.62 25.50 9.04
N ALA A 242 -15.50 25.32 9.73
CA ALA A 242 -14.68 26.42 10.27
C ALA A 242 -13.42 26.65 9.42
N ASP A 243 -13.38 26.07 8.21
CA ASP A 243 -12.25 26.11 7.29
C ASP A 243 -10.97 25.55 7.93
N ASN A 244 -11.05 24.50 8.74
CA ASN A 244 -9.88 23.68 9.10
C ASN A 244 -9.79 22.48 8.16
N THR A 245 -8.59 21.98 7.92
CA THR A 245 -8.37 20.81 7.06
C THR A 245 -7.49 19.77 7.74
N TYR A 246 -7.81 18.52 7.48
CA TYR A 246 -7.28 17.35 8.18
C TYR A 246 -6.81 16.31 7.17
N HIS A 247 -5.71 15.64 7.46
CA HIS A 247 -5.28 14.43 6.76
C HIS A 247 -5.70 13.21 7.54
N GLN A 248 -6.11 12.16 6.84
CA GLN A 248 -6.32 10.86 7.45
C GLN A 248 -4.99 10.34 7.99
N THR A 249 -5.01 9.83 9.23
CA THR A 249 -3.87 9.21 9.90
C THR A 249 -4.10 7.74 10.19
N LYS A 250 -5.35 7.27 10.09
CA LYS A 250 -5.71 5.87 10.32
C LYS A 250 -6.94 5.48 9.51
N CYS A 251 -6.85 4.34 8.84
CA CYS A 251 -7.98 3.64 8.22
C CYS A 251 -8.72 2.79 9.26
N SER A 252 -10.04 2.67 9.09
CA SER A 252 -10.90 1.84 9.91
C SER A 252 -11.48 0.69 9.11
N ASP A 253 -11.60 -0.46 9.76
CA ASP A 253 -12.12 -1.70 9.15
C ASP A 253 -13.65 -1.72 8.96
N THR A 254 -14.35 -0.63 9.29
CA THR A 254 -15.82 -0.58 9.25
C THR A 254 -16.41 0.36 8.20
N GLY A 255 -15.55 1.02 7.42
CA GLY A 255 -15.94 1.88 6.30
C GLY A 255 -15.00 3.06 6.11
N SER A 256 -15.08 3.69 4.93
CA SER A 256 -14.28 4.86 4.57
C SER A 256 -15.18 6.03 4.13
N LEU A 257 -14.67 7.25 4.34
CA LEU A 257 -15.33 8.48 3.90
C LEU A 257 -15.39 8.59 2.37
N SER A 258 -14.31 8.22 1.67
CA SER A 258 -14.22 8.28 0.21
C SER A 258 -15.30 7.42 -0.46
N ALA A 259 -15.53 6.21 0.03
CA ALA A 259 -16.55 5.29 -0.52
C ALA A 259 -17.97 5.89 -0.48
N GLN A 260 -18.25 6.86 0.39
CA GLN A 260 -19.56 7.48 0.46
C GLN A 260 -19.86 8.42 -0.73
N ILE A 261 -18.86 8.73 -1.56
CA ILE A 261 -18.96 9.64 -2.68
C ILE A 261 -18.83 8.83 -3.97
N GLU A 262 -19.88 8.85 -4.79
CA GLU A 262 -19.91 8.18 -6.10
C GLU A 262 -18.77 8.68 -6.99
N ASP A 263 -18.07 7.77 -7.68
CA ASP A 263 -16.90 8.01 -8.54
C ASP A 263 -15.66 8.60 -7.82
N PHE A 264 -15.61 8.54 -6.49
CA PHE A 264 -14.47 9.07 -5.73
C PHE A 264 -13.46 7.95 -5.44
N PRO A 265 -12.16 8.16 -5.66
CA PRO A 265 -11.17 7.11 -5.45
C PRO A 265 -11.08 6.70 -3.98
N ILE A 266 -11.00 5.39 -3.75
CA ILE A 266 -10.85 4.78 -2.44
C ILE A 266 -9.40 4.33 -2.29
N TRP A 267 -8.77 4.70 -1.18
CA TRP A 267 -7.38 4.39 -0.90
C TRP A 267 -7.26 3.84 0.52
N GLY A 268 -6.43 2.82 0.68
CA GLY A 268 -5.85 2.42 1.95
C GLY A 268 -4.68 3.33 2.36
N GLY A 269 -3.88 2.81 3.28
CA GLY A 269 -2.75 3.47 3.92
C GLY A 269 -1.44 2.73 3.64
N GLN A 270 -0.62 2.61 4.68
CA GLN A 270 0.67 1.88 4.65
C GLN A 270 0.63 0.65 5.57
N ASP A 271 -0.56 0.33 6.08
CA ASP A 271 -0.83 -0.75 7.03
C ASP A 271 -1.90 -1.65 6.41
N ASP A 272 -2.00 -2.91 6.83
CA ASP A 272 -3.10 -3.82 6.46
C ASP A 272 -4.48 -3.17 6.70
N ASN A 273 -5.30 -3.01 5.66
CA ASN A 273 -6.60 -2.34 5.71
C ASN A 273 -7.74 -3.23 5.20
N ILE A 274 -8.96 -2.89 5.64
CA ILE A 274 -10.19 -3.42 5.04
C ILE A 274 -10.87 -2.29 4.26
N LEU A 275 -10.89 -2.43 2.94
CA LEU A 275 -11.46 -1.45 2.03
C LEU A 275 -12.78 -1.97 1.47
N SER A 276 -13.75 -1.07 1.28
CA SER A 276 -15.07 -1.43 0.74
C SER A 276 -15.56 -0.38 -0.23
N GLY A 277 -16.00 -0.84 -1.41
CA GLY A 277 -16.59 -0.03 -2.48
C GLY A 277 -18.07 0.25 -2.22
N ASP A 278 -18.96 -0.54 -2.85
CA ASP A 278 -20.44 -0.54 -2.77
C ASP A 278 -21.05 -0.35 -1.36
N VAL A 279 -20.96 0.85 -0.81
CA VAL A 279 -21.59 1.24 0.45
C VAL A 279 -23.06 1.60 0.24
N ASN A 280 -23.86 1.45 1.29
CA ASN A 280 -25.30 1.75 1.29
C ASN A 280 -26.16 0.93 0.30
N GLY A 281 -25.60 -0.17 -0.25
CA GLY A 281 -26.30 -1.09 -1.14
C GLY A 281 -26.51 -0.57 -2.56
N GLU A 282 -25.74 0.45 -2.95
CA GLU A 282 -25.63 0.91 -4.33
C GLU A 282 -24.63 0.02 -5.07
N ILE A 283 -24.82 -0.13 -6.39
CA ILE A 283 -23.87 -0.82 -7.27
C ILE A 283 -23.17 0.27 -8.06
N ARG A 284 -21.87 0.44 -7.83
CA ARG A 284 -21.03 1.49 -8.42
C ARG A 284 -19.84 0.86 -9.13
N ASP A 285 -19.24 1.64 -10.01
CA ASP A 285 -17.97 1.28 -10.65
C ASP A 285 -16.89 2.03 -9.84
N ASP A 286 -16.17 1.31 -8.97
CA ASP A 286 -15.24 1.90 -8.01
C ASP A 286 -13.78 1.82 -8.47
N LEU A 287 -12.98 2.83 -8.11
CA LEU A 287 -11.52 2.79 -8.19
C LEU A 287 -10.96 2.62 -6.79
N ILE A 288 -10.27 1.51 -6.53
CA ILE A 288 -9.77 1.13 -5.22
C ILE A 288 -8.27 0.84 -5.29
N HIS A 289 -7.50 1.43 -4.39
CA HIS A 289 -6.08 1.17 -4.16
C HIS A 289 -5.88 0.66 -2.73
N GLY A 290 -5.23 -0.50 -2.57
CA GLY A 290 -4.75 -1.00 -1.28
C GLY A 290 -3.66 -0.11 -0.70
N ALA A 291 -2.71 0.26 -1.58
CA ALA A 291 -1.46 0.95 -1.28
C ALA A 291 -0.39 0.08 -0.61
N GLY A 292 -0.14 0.22 0.69
CA GLY A 292 0.86 -0.60 1.38
C GLY A 292 0.24 -1.43 2.50
N GLY A 293 0.80 -2.61 2.74
CA GLY A 293 0.25 -3.59 3.69
C GLY A 293 -0.55 -4.69 2.99
N ASN A 294 -0.90 -5.74 3.73
CA ASN A 294 -1.69 -6.85 3.18
C ASN A 294 -3.18 -6.53 3.25
N ASP A 295 -3.76 -6.00 2.19
CA ASP A 295 -5.12 -5.46 2.23
C ASP A 295 -6.21 -6.50 1.94
N THR A 296 -7.37 -6.27 2.54
CA THR A 296 -8.60 -6.98 2.24
C THR A 296 -9.57 -6.04 1.53
N ILE A 297 -9.80 -6.27 0.24
CA ILE A 297 -10.60 -5.40 -0.61
C ILE A 297 -11.95 -6.06 -0.89
N ILE A 298 -13.04 -5.39 -0.52
CA ILE A 298 -14.42 -5.82 -0.75
C ILE A 298 -15.07 -4.86 -1.75
N PRO A 299 -14.86 -5.06 -3.07
CA PRO A 299 -15.29 -4.08 -4.07
C PRO A 299 -16.81 -4.05 -4.23
N GLY A 300 -17.48 -5.19 -4.03
CA GLY A 300 -18.92 -5.33 -4.25
C GLY A 300 -19.25 -5.77 -5.68
N LEU A 301 -20.39 -5.32 -6.20
CA LEU A 301 -20.79 -5.51 -7.60
C LEU A 301 -20.24 -4.35 -8.45
N GLY A 302 -20.68 -4.21 -9.71
CA GLY A 302 -20.17 -3.14 -10.59
C GLY A 302 -18.84 -3.45 -11.26
N ASN A 303 -18.43 -2.58 -12.18
CA ASN A 303 -17.19 -2.74 -12.92
C ASN A 303 -16.08 -1.94 -12.25
N ASP A 304 -15.30 -2.61 -11.40
CA ASP A 304 -14.29 -1.93 -10.59
C ASP A 304 -12.90 -2.04 -11.18
N GLU A 305 -12.11 -1.03 -10.85
CA GLU A 305 -10.67 -0.99 -11.05
C GLU A 305 -10.01 -1.12 -9.68
N ILE A 306 -9.25 -2.18 -9.48
CA ILE A 306 -8.71 -2.56 -8.17
C ILE A 306 -7.21 -2.75 -8.29
N TRP A 307 -6.48 -1.98 -7.51
CA TRP A 307 -5.04 -2.08 -7.33
C TRP A 307 -4.80 -2.66 -5.93
N GLY A 308 -4.15 -3.82 -5.84
CA GLY A 308 -3.63 -4.30 -4.55
C GLY A 308 -2.47 -3.40 -4.11
N ASP A 309 -1.59 -3.09 -5.07
CA ASP A 309 -0.38 -2.29 -4.91
C ASP A 309 0.76 -3.10 -4.27
N ALA A 310 1.26 -2.72 -3.09
CA ALA A 310 2.40 -3.39 -2.46
C ALA A 310 1.95 -4.45 -1.45
N ASP A 311 2.82 -5.44 -1.22
CA ASP A 311 2.58 -6.58 -0.31
C ASP A 311 1.58 -7.60 -0.85
N ILE A 312 0.77 -8.27 0.00
CA ILE A 312 -0.10 -9.39 -0.41
C ILE A 312 -1.56 -9.02 -0.20
N ASP A 313 -2.28 -8.84 -1.31
CA ASP A 313 -3.65 -8.36 -1.28
C ASP A 313 -4.67 -9.45 -1.59
N THR A 314 -5.83 -9.32 -0.94
CA THR A 314 -6.96 -10.24 -1.10
C THR A 314 -8.21 -9.50 -1.51
N VAL A 315 -8.69 -9.78 -2.71
CA VAL A 315 -10.00 -9.31 -3.18
C VAL A 315 -11.08 -10.34 -2.84
N ILE A 316 -12.09 -9.93 -2.07
CA ILE A 316 -13.23 -10.78 -1.69
C ILE A 316 -14.37 -10.59 -2.69
N LEU A 317 -14.75 -11.66 -3.37
CA LEU A 317 -15.84 -11.70 -4.34
C LEU A 317 -16.99 -12.58 -3.82
N THR A 318 -18.22 -12.11 -3.97
CA THR A 318 -19.41 -12.86 -3.52
C THR A 318 -19.73 -14.03 -4.43
N GLY A 319 -20.14 -15.18 -3.89
CA GLY A 319 -20.46 -16.38 -4.67
C GLY A 319 -19.28 -17.33 -4.82
N ASP A 320 -19.50 -18.44 -5.53
CA ASP A 320 -18.49 -19.48 -5.70
C ASP A 320 -17.55 -19.11 -6.86
N SER A 321 -16.30 -19.58 -6.83
CA SER A 321 -15.32 -19.39 -7.93
C SER A 321 -15.85 -19.79 -9.31
N SER A 322 -16.75 -20.78 -9.37
CA SER A 322 -17.38 -21.26 -10.61
C SER A 322 -18.38 -20.28 -11.26
N ASP A 323 -18.78 -19.23 -10.53
CA ASP A 323 -19.63 -18.14 -11.05
C ASP A 323 -18.83 -17.11 -11.87
N TYR A 324 -17.50 -17.21 -11.84
CA TYR A 324 -16.57 -16.25 -12.44
C TYR A 324 -15.72 -16.85 -13.55
N SER A 325 -15.29 -15.98 -14.46
CA SER A 325 -14.21 -16.23 -15.42
C SER A 325 -13.04 -15.33 -15.06
N ILE A 326 -11.86 -15.91 -14.89
CA ILE A 326 -10.61 -15.19 -14.57
C ILE A 326 -9.70 -15.28 -15.80
N GLU A 327 -9.26 -14.14 -16.31
CA GLU A 327 -8.36 -14.02 -17.47
C GLU A 327 -7.19 -13.08 -17.16
N GLU A 328 -5.96 -13.58 -17.25
CA GLU A 328 -4.73 -12.78 -17.19
C GLU A 328 -4.55 -12.00 -18.50
N ILE A 329 -4.30 -10.69 -18.41
CA ILE A 329 -4.20 -9.80 -19.58
C ILE A 329 -2.77 -9.30 -19.84
N SER A 330 -1.94 -9.15 -18.81
CA SER A 330 -0.52 -8.80 -18.94
C SER A 330 0.30 -9.19 -17.71
N SER A 331 1.59 -9.50 -17.92
CA SER A 331 2.54 -9.94 -16.88
C SER A 331 3.97 -9.39 -17.03
N GLU A 332 4.18 -8.32 -17.81
CA GLU A 332 5.55 -7.82 -18.06
C GLU A 332 6.09 -6.88 -16.96
N GLU A 333 5.23 -6.18 -16.21
CA GLU A 333 5.64 -5.29 -15.08
C GLU A 333 4.59 -5.21 -13.96
N ILE A 334 3.30 -5.26 -14.30
CA ILE A 334 2.16 -5.24 -13.36
C ILE A 334 1.29 -6.46 -13.66
N ASN A 335 0.95 -7.25 -12.64
CA ASN A 335 0.11 -8.44 -12.78
C ASN A 335 -1.34 -8.00 -12.98
N THR A 336 -1.86 -8.13 -14.20
CA THR A 336 -3.21 -7.66 -14.53
C THR A 336 -4.16 -8.79 -14.86
N PHE A 337 -5.29 -8.85 -14.15
CA PHE A 337 -6.35 -9.82 -14.38
C PHE A 337 -7.68 -9.14 -14.65
N THR A 338 -8.54 -9.82 -15.42
CA THR A 338 -9.98 -9.53 -15.42
C THR A 338 -10.74 -10.67 -14.79
N VAL A 339 -11.69 -10.31 -13.92
CA VAL A 339 -12.57 -11.26 -13.25
C VAL A 339 -14.01 -10.88 -13.58
N SER A 340 -14.64 -11.64 -14.46
CA SER A 340 -16.00 -11.39 -14.92
C SER A 340 -16.99 -12.38 -14.30
N GLY A 341 -18.05 -11.87 -13.67
CA GLY A 341 -19.10 -12.66 -13.04
C GLY A 341 -20.33 -11.80 -12.77
N PHE A 342 -21.51 -12.42 -12.68
CA PHE A 342 -22.78 -11.73 -12.43
C PHE A 342 -23.14 -10.56 -13.38
N GLY A 343 -22.49 -10.46 -14.54
CA GLY A 343 -22.70 -9.39 -15.52
C GLY A 343 -21.79 -8.17 -15.34
N TYR A 344 -20.83 -8.23 -14.42
CA TYR A 344 -19.85 -7.19 -14.15
C TYR A 344 -18.43 -7.72 -14.34
N THR A 345 -17.46 -6.81 -14.43
CA THR A 345 -16.04 -7.15 -14.61
C THR A 345 -15.18 -6.36 -13.65
N LYS A 346 -14.33 -7.04 -12.89
CA LYS A 346 -13.27 -6.43 -12.10
C LYS A 346 -11.99 -6.42 -12.92
N THR A 347 -11.27 -5.31 -12.94
CA THR A 347 -9.91 -5.21 -13.47
C THR A 347 -8.98 -5.11 -12.28
N LEU A 348 -8.10 -6.10 -12.12
CA LEU A 348 -7.20 -6.22 -10.98
C LEU A 348 -5.78 -5.93 -11.43
N TYR A 349 -5.04 -5.14 -10.65
CA TYR A 349 -3.62 -4.86 -10.82
C TYR A 349 -2.91 -5.21 -9.52
N ASP A 350 -1.85 -6.03 -9.60
CA ASP A 350 -1.04 -6.45 -8.46
C ASP A 350 -1.90 -6.94 -7.29
N VAL A 351 -2.78 -7.91 -7.58
CA VAL A 351 -3.59 -8.60 -6.57
C VAL A 351 -3.17 -10.06 -6.52
N GLU A 352 -2.82 -10.55 -5.34
CA GLU A 352 -2.26 -11.89 -5.14
C GLU A 352 -3.36 -12.93 -4.97
N ASN A 353 -4.49 -12.57 -4.34
CA ASN A 353 -5.51 -13.53 -3.94
C ASN A 353 -6.93 -13.07 -4.29
N LEU A 354 -7.74 -14.02 -4.76
CA LEU A 354 -9.18 -13.91 -4.87
C LEU A 354 -9.84 -14.84 -3.87
N GLN A 355 -10.57 -14.28 -2.91
CA GLN A 355 -11.37 -15.06 -1.97
C GLN A 355 -12.83 -15.13 -2.43
N PHE A 356 -13.33 -16.35 -2.63
CA PHE A 356 -14.72 -16.67 -2.93
C PHE A 356 -15.40 -17.32 -1.72
N ASP A 357 -16.71 -17.57 -1.80
CA ASP A 357 -17.46 -18.24 -0.72
C ASP A 357 -17.00 -19.69 -0.48
N ASN A 358 -16.44 -20.36 -1.49
CA ASN A 358 -16.05 -21.76 -1.47
C ASN A 358 -14.53 -22.02 -1.34
N GLU A 359 -13.69 -21.13 -1.84
CA GLU A 359 -12.23 -21.28 -1.85
C GLU A 359 -11.51 -19.93 -2.05
N THR A 360 -10.19 -19.93 -1.83
CA THR A 360 -9.31 -18.83 -2.21
C THR A 360 -8.43 -19.29 -3.38
N ILE A 361 -8.33 -18.46 -4.42
CA ILE A 361 -7.46 -18.68 -5.58
C ILE A 361 -6.32 -17.68 -5.50
N SER A 362 -5.07 -18.16 -5.47
CA SER A 362 -3.89 -17.32 -5.63
C SER A 362 -3.60 -17.08 -7.11
N LEU A 363 -3.51 -15.81 -7.50
CA LEU A 363 -3.32 -15.33 -8.86
C LEU A 363 -1.84 -15.36 -9.29
N ASN A 364 -0.91 -15.20 -8.35
CA ASN A 364 0.53 -15.13 -8.61
C ASN A 364 1.26 -16.48 -8.52
N ASN A 365 0.56 -17.60 -8.71
CA ASN A 365 1.17 -18.95 -8.78
C ASN A 365 1.88 -19.25 -10.11
N ASN A 366 2.48 -18.24 -10.74
CA ASN A 366 3.28 -18.39 -11.95
C ASN A 366 4.60 -17.65 -11.80
N ASP A 367 5.42 -18.07 -10.83
CA ASP A 367 6.84 -17.95 -11.03
C ASP A 367 7.20 -18.73 -12.31
N SER A 368 7.37 -18.00 -13.41
CA SER A 368 7.67 -18.60 -14.72
C SER A 368 8.95 -19.44 -14.70
N LEU A 369 9.86 -19.18 -13.75
CA LEU A 369 11.08 -19.94 -13.53
C LEU A 369 10.80 -21.23 -12.76
N LEU A 370 9.97 -21.19 -11.72
CA LEU A 370 9.69 -22.31 -10.82
C LEU A 370 8.36 -23.01 -11.15
N ASN A 371 8.34 -23.75 -12.25
CA ASN A 371 7.11 -24.35 -12.82
C ASN A 371 7.02 -25.89 -12.69
N THR A 372 7.98 -26.53 -12.02
CA THR A 372 8.02 -27.99 -11.85
C THR A 372 7.57 -28.40 -10.47
N GLN A 373 6.44 -29.10 -10.38
CA GLN A 373 5.89 -29.58 -9.12
C GLN A 373 6.77 -30.63 -8.44
N ILE A 374 7.02 -30.43 -7.13
CA ILE A 374 7.66 -31.41 -6.25
C ILE A 374 6.63 -32.08 -5.34
N TYR A 375 6.80 -33.39 -5.18
CA TYR A 375 5.96 -34.26 -4.38
C TYR A 375 6.74 -34.82 -3.19
N ARG A 376 6.11 -34.85 -2.01
CA ARG A 376 6.69 -35.45 -0.80
C ARG A 376 6.18 -36.86 -0.57
N PHE A 377 7.13 -37.75 -0.30
CA PHE A 377 6.90 -39.10 0.16
C PHE A 377 7.42 -39.26 1.58
N ARG A 378 6.58 -39.77 2.48
CA ARG A 378 7.05 -40.30 3.75
C ARG A 378 7.58 -41.71 3.53
N THR A 379 8.88 -41.88 3.75
CA THR A 379 9.63 -43.12 3.50
C THR A 379 9.77 -44.00 4.73
N GLY A 380 9.38 -43.49 5.90
CA GLY A 380 9.54 -44.10 7.22
C GLY A 380 9.05 -43.21 8.35
N GLU A 381 9.35 -43.55 9.60
CA GLU A 381 9.01 -42.72 10.76
C GLU A 381 9.95 -41.50 10.82
N GLY A 382 9.41 -40.32 10.48
CA GLY A 382 10.16 -39.06 10.46
C GLY A 382 11.16 -38.94 9.30
N THR A 383 11.04 -39.74 8.23
CA THR A 383 11.92 -39.68 7.07
C THR A 383 11.13 -39.38 5.80
N TYR A 384 11.68 -38.49 4.96
CA TYR A 384 10.98 -37.92 3.82
C TYR A 384 11.86 -37.86 2.57
N LEU A 385 11.22 -37.93 1.41
CA LEU A 385 11.83 -37.83 0.08
C LEU A 385 11.00 -36.86 -0.77
N TYR A 386 11.66 -35.99 -1.54
CA TYR A 386 11.05 -34.96 -2.37
C TYR A 386 11.48 -35.18 -3.81
N VAL A 387 10.51 -35.32 -4.72
CA VAL A 387 10.76 -35.76 -6.09
C VAL A 387 9.84 -35.08 -7.09
N ALA A 388 10.35 -34.91 -8.31
CA ALA A 388 9.55 -34.51 -9.46
C ALA A 388 8.71 -35.66 -10.00
N ASP A 389 7.77 -35.37 -10.91
CA ASP A 389 6.78 -36.36 -11.37
C ASP A 389 7.41 -37.62 -12.00
N GLU A 390 8.51 -37.51 -12.75
CA GLU A 390 9.14 -38.70 -13.36
C GLU A 390 9.59 -39.75 -12.30
N GLU A 391 10.29 -39.30 -11.25
CA GLU A 391 10.72 -40.19 -10.17
C GLU A 391 9.55 -40.63 -9.29
N ARG A 392 8.56 -39.75 -9.08
CA ARG A 392 7.29 -40.11 -8.43
C ARG A 392 6.60 -41.27 -9.13
N GLN A 393 6.42 -41.22 -10.46
CA GLN A 393 5.80 -42.31 -11.21
C GLN A 393 6.58 -43.61 -11.06
N ALA A 394 7.91 -43.54 -11.07
CA ALA A 394 8.76 -44.70 -10.85
C ALA A 394 8.61 -45.29 -9.43
N ILE A 395 8.48 -44.46 -8.39
CA ILE A 395 8.26 -44.91 -7.02
C ILE A 395 6.92 -45.63 -6.88
N LEU A 396 5.85 -45.03 -7.41
CA LEU A 396 4.50 -45.59 -7.37
C LEU A 396 4.42 -46.93 -8.11
N ALA A 397 5.11 -47.07 -9.24
CA ALA A 397 5.13 -48.31 -10.03
C ALA A 397 5.90 -49.46 -9.34
N ASN A 398 6.93 -49.15 -8.56
CA ASN A 398 7.82 -50.14 -7.93
C ASN A 398 7.41 -50.53 -6.50
N ASN A 399 6.34 -49.93 -5.96
CA ASN A 399 5.71 -50.32 -4.70
C ASN A 399 6.67 -50.36 -3.50
N TYR A 400 7.45 -49.29 -3.31
CA TYR A 400 8.46 -49.14 -2.23
C TYR A 400 7.88 -49.06 -0.80
N ASN A 401 6.56 -49.18 -0.62
CA ASN A 401 5.82 -48.92 0.63
C ASN A 401 6.00 -47.48 1.18
N PHE A 402 6.34 -46.52 0.33
CA PHE A 402 6.31 -45.10 0.69
C PHE A 402 4.88 -44.59 0.67
N VAL A 403 4.58 -43.61 1.53
CA VAL A 403 3.29 -42.93 1.56
C VAL A 403 3.46 -41.59 0.88
N GLU A 404 2.80 -41.39 -0.27
CA GLU A 404 2.71 -40.07 -0.90
C GLU A 404 1.86 -39.16 -0.02
N GLU A 405 2.40 -38.01 0.35
CA GLU A 405 1.70 -37.00 1.16
C GLU A 405 1.12 -35.88 0.30
N GLY A 406 1.61 -35.71 -0.92
CA GLY A 406 1.06 -34.80 -1.92
C GLY A 406 2.10 -33.87 -2.52
N GLU A 407 1.58 -32.86 -3.20
CA GLU A 407 2.31 -31.71 -3.73
C GLU A 407 2.77 -30.83 -2.56
N VAL A 408 3.97 -30.27 -2.66
CA VAL A 408 4.51 -29.40 -1.60
C VAL A 408 4.85 -28.03 -2.16
N PHE A 409 5.77 -27.95 -3.12
CA PHE A 409 6.21 -26.67 -3.70
C PHE A 409 6.64 -26.85 -5.15
N GLN A 410 6.81 -25.75 -5.89
CA GLN A 410 7.32 -25.76 -7.27
C GLN A 410 8.76 -25.27 -7.35
N VAL A 411 9.52 -25.85 -8.27
CA VAL A 411 10.96 -25.57 -8.48
C VAL A 411 11.27 -25.48 -9.97
N SER A 412 12.50 -25.14 -10.34
CA SER A 412 12.99 -25.29 -11.71
C SER A 412 13.85 -26.54 -11.87
N MET A 413 13.80 -27.14 -13.07
CA MET A 413 14.74 -28.20 -13.50
C MET A 413 15.86 -27.66 -14.40
N GLU A 414 15.81 -26.37 -14.74
CA GLU A 414 16.78 -25.68 -15.59
C GLU A 414 17.44 -24.54 -14.79
N MET A 415 18.72 -24.27 -15.10
CA MET A 415 19.46 -23.19 -14.45
C MET A 415 19.11 -21.87 -15.11
N GLU A 416 18.73 -20.88 -14.30
CA GLU A 416 18.45 -19.51 -14.70
C GLU A 416 19.24 -18.53 -13.81
N ASP A 417 19.35 -17.25 -14.21
CA ASP A 417 20.28 -16.28 -13.62
C ASP A 417 20.05 -16.04 -12.11
N ASP A 418 18.80 -16.14 -11.64
CA ASP A 418 18.42 -15.88 -10.24
C ASP A 418 18.26 -17.15 -9.40
N LEU A 419 18.52 -18.33 -9.98
CA LEU A 419 18.33 -19.61 -9.29
C LEU A 419 19.65 -20.24 -8.83
N ILE A 420 19.59 -20.87 -7.67
CA ILE A 420 20.68 -21.66 -7.09
C ILE A 420 20.40 -23.16 -7.20
N PRO A 421 21.45 -24.00 -7.31
CA PRO A 421 21.29 -25.45 -7.33
C PRO A 421 21.09 -26.02 -5.93
N ILE A 422 20.12 -26.92 -5.79
CA ILE A 422 19.87 -27.72 -4.60
C ILE A 422 20.27 -29.17 -4.86
N TYR A 423 21.04 -29.76 -3.95
CA TYR A 423 21.59 -31.10 -4.10
C TYR A 423 21.00 -32.09 -3.12
N ARG A 424 20.68 -33.29 -3.60
CA ARG A 424 20.13 -34.38 -2.79
C ARG A 424 21.24 -35.29 -2.27
N PHE A 425 21.18 -35.56 -0.98
CA PHE A 425 22.01 -36.53 -0.28
C PHE A 425 21.15 -37.61 0.37
N ARG A 426 21.55 -38.87 0.23
CA ARG A 426 20.95 -40.00 0.94
C ARG A 426 21.74 -40.29 2.21
N ASN A 427 21.07 -40.35 3.34
CA ASN A 427 21.70 -40.76 4.60
C ASN A 427 22.08 -42.24 4.54
N THR A 428 23.33 -42.57 4.89
CA THR A 428 23.85 -43.95 4.90
C THR A 428 23.63 -44.67 6.23
N ASN A 429 23.29 -43.92 7.29
CA ASN A 429 23.06 -44.41 8.65
C ASN A 429 21.57 -44.53 9.00
N VAL A 430 20.70 -43.73 8.36
CA VAL A 430 19.25 -43.73 8.58
C VAL A 430 18.53 -44.08 7.28
N THR A 431 17.94 -45.27 7.21
CA THR A 431 17.22 -45.75 6.03
C THR A 431 16.05 -44.83 5.70
N GLY A 432 15.97 -44.40 4.44
CA GLY A 432 14.87 -43.57 3.94
C GLY A 432 15.03 -42.08 4.22
N ALA A 433 16.07 -41.65 4.94
CA ALA A 433 16.34 -40.24 5.20
C ALA A 433 17.15 -39.60 4.07
N TYR A 434 16.70 -38.43 3.64
CA TYR A 434 17.33 -37.61 2.62
C TYR A 434 17.53 -36.18 3.14
N LEU A 435 18.49 -35.49 2.56
CA LEU A 435 18.85 -34.11 2.87
C LEU A 435 19.02 -33.34 1.55
N TYR A 436 18.55 -32.09 1.53
CA TYR A 436 18.61 -31.17 0.40
C TYR A 436 19.36 -29.93 0.85
N VAL A 437 20.40 -29.55 0.10
CA VAL A 437 21.34 -28.50 0.51
C VAL A 437 21.80 -27.66 -0.67
N GLU A 438 22.14 -26.41 -0.37
CA GLU A 438 22.82 -25.52 -1.30
C GLU A 438 24.31 -25.90 -1.49
N GLU A 439 24.99 -25.23 -2.42
CA GLU A 439 26.38 -25.54 -2.79
C GLU A 439 27.37 -25.44 -1.61
N GLU A 440 27.21 -24.45 -0.72
CA GLU A 440 28.15 -24.26 0.39
C GLU A 440 28.10 -25.44 1.39
N GLU A 441 26.90 -25.83 1.83
CA GLU A 441 26.72 -26.97 2.73
C GLU A 441 27.07 -28.29 2.05
N ARG A 442 26.78 -28.43 0.75
CA ARG A 442 27.27 -29.56 -0.07
C ARG A 442 28.79 -29.72 0.03
N GLN A 443 29.55 -28.64 -0.15
CA GLN A 443 31.02 -28.70 -0.06
C GLN A 443 31.48 -29.10 1.34
N ALA A 444 30.82 -28.63 2.39
CA ALA A 444 31.13 -29.01 3.76
C ALA A 444 30.87 -30.51 4.01
N ILE A 445 29.74 -31.05 3.53
CA ILE A 445 29.39 -32.47 3.68
C ILE A 445 30.40 -33.37 2.96
N LEU A 446 30.80 -33.01 1.73
CA LEU A 446 31.74 -33.79 0.93
C LEU A 446 33.17 -33.83 1.50
N GLN A 447 33.55 -32.81 2.28
CA GLN A 447 34.87 -32.75 2.93
C GLN A 447 34.91 -33.48 4.27
N GLY A 448 33.76 -33.77 4.87
CA GLY A 448 33.64 -34.49 6.14
C GLY A 448 33.14 -35.93 5.98
N ASP A 449 33.02 -36.61 7.12
CA ASP A 449 32.41 -37.95 7.22
C ASP A 449 31.13 -37.87 8.05
N TYR A 450 30.07 -37.35 7.42
CA TYR A 450 28.79 -37.09 8.07
C TYR A 450 27.74 -38.20 7.84
N GLY A 451 28.12 -39.28 7.15
CA GLY A 451 27.19 -40.38 6.84
C GLY A 451 26.14 -40.04 5.79
N PHE A 452 26.49 -39.20 4.82
CA PHE A 452 25.66 -38.85 3.67
C PHE A 452 26.38 -39.23 2.37
N ALA A 453 25.64 -39.81 1.43
CA ALA A 453 26.10 -40.07 0.08
C ALA A 453 25.35 -39.15 -0.89
N GLU A 454 26.10 -38.38 -1.68
CA GLU A 454 25.54 -37.50 -2.71
C GLU A 454 24.85 -38.33 -3.80
N GLU A 455 23.62 -37.95 -4.16
CA GLU A 455 22.89 -38.49 -5.31
C GLU A 455 22.94 -37.54 -6.52
N GLY A 456 23.18 -36.25 -6.29
CA GLY A 456 23.44 -35.25 -7.31
C GLY A 456 22.53 -34.03 -7.18
N LEU A 457 22.46 -33.25 -8.26
CA LEU A 457 21.54 -32.12 -8.39
C LEU A 457 20.09 -32.63 -8.29
N ALA A 458 19.30 -31.99 -7.45
CA ALA A 458 17.88 -32.28 -7.28
C ALA A 458 17.03 -31.36 -8.17
N PHE A 459 17.22 -30.04 -8.03
CA PHE A 459 16.47 -28.99 -8.71
C PHE A 459 17.12 -27.62 -8.46
N TYR A 460 16.54 -26.55 -9.00
CA TYR A 460 16.95 -25.16 -8.79
C TYR A 460 15.82 -24.35 -8.11
N THR A 461 16.20 -23.44 -7.22
CA THR A 461 15.29 -22.59 -6.42
C THR A 461 15.89 -21.20 -6.23
N TYR A 462 15.15 -20.26 -5.65
CA TYR A 462 15.78 -19.07 -5.08
C TYR A 462 16.56 -19.44 -3.82
N GLY A 463 17.59 -18.65 -3.49
CA GLY A 463 18.39 -18.85 -2.29
C GLY A 463 17.66 -18.42 -1.02
N ALA A 464 18.07 -18.96 0.13
CA ALA A 464 17.47 -18.65 1.44
C ALA A 464 17.55 -17.17 1.88
N MET A 465 18.34 -16.35 1.17
CA MET A 465 18.50 -14.91 1.41
C MET A 465 17.84 -14.08 0.31
N SER A 466 17.07 -14.69 -0.59
CA SER A 466 16.34 -14.00 -1.65
C SER A 466 15.14 -13.25 -1.08
N GLU A 467 14.82 -12.10 -1.66
CA GLU A 467 13.56 -11.39 -1.43
C GLU A 467 12.44 -11.91 -2.36
N GLN A 468 12.73 -12.95 -3.14
CA GLN A 468 11.80 -13.60 -4.07
C GLN A 468 11.34 -14.98 -3.54
N GLY A 469 10.09 -15.32 -3.84
CA GLY A 469 9.48 -16.61 -3.54
C GLY A 469 9.08 -16.80 -2.07
N GLN A 470 8.41 -17.91 -1.81
CA GLN A 470 7.97 -18.34 -0.48
C GLN A 470 9.08 -19.12 0.24
N GLU A 471 9.27 -18.86 1.53
CA GLU A 471 10.33 -19.50 2.34
C GLU A 471 10.01 -20.97 2.65
N ILE A 472 10.99 -21.86 2.40
CA ILE A 472 10.93 -23.26 2.83
C ILE A 472 11.84 -23.48 4.03
N TYR A 473 11.25 -23.99 5.11
CA TYR A 473 11.92 -24.20 6.39
C TYR A 473 12.39 -25.64 6.57
N ARG A 474 13.63 -25.82 7.05
CA ARG A 474 14.19 -27.14 7.37
C ARG A 474 14.05 -27.45 8.85
N PHE A 475 13.46 -28.61 9.15
CA PHE A 475 13.44 -29.19 10.49
C PHE A 475 14.20 -30.51 10.53
N GLN A 476 15.05 -30.69 11.54
CA GLN A 476 15.56 -31.99 11.92
C GLN A 476 14.48 -32.75 12.70
N THR A 477 14.01 -33.87 12.15
CA THR A 477 12.94 -34.70 12.74
C THR A 477 13.50 -35.74 13.72
N ASN A 478 14.67 -36.27 13.38
CA ASN A 478 15.54 -37.14 14.18
C ASN A 478 16.99 -36.84 13.75
N PRO A 479 18.01 -37.16 14.55
CA PRO A 479 19.41 -36.98 14.14
C PRO A 479 19.70 -37.63 12.77
N GLY A 480 19.96 -36.80 11.75
CA GLY A 480 20.22 -37.21 10.37
C GLY A 480 19.00 -37.34 9.45
N SER A 481 17.81 -36.97 9.91
CA SER A 481 16.56 -36.97 9.13
C SER A 481 15.92 -35.59 9.13
N TYR A 482 15.37 -35.19 7.99
CA TYR A 482 14.89 -33.82 7.78
C TYR A 482 13.53 -33.78 7.09
N ILE A 483 12.77 -32.74 7.37
CA ILE A 483 11.54 -32.34 6.67
C ILE A 483 11.68 -30.88 6.24
N PHE A 484 11.09 -30.55 5.08
CA PHE A 484 11.10 -29.25 4.44
C PHE A 484 9.64 -28.82 4.26
N VAL A 485 9.28 -27.66 4.79
CA VAL A 485 7.88 -27.25 4.96
C VAL A 485 7.70 -25.75 4.72
N GLU A 486 6.51 -25.36 4.28
CA GLU A 486 6.07 -23.96 4.19
C GLU A 486 5.62 -23.43 5.57
N GLU A 487 5.30 -22.13 5.64
CA GLU A 487 5.03 -21.42 6.89
C GLU A 487 3.86 -22.02 7.69
N GLU A 488 2.76 -22.44 7.03
CA GLU A 488 1.61 -23.01 7.73
C GLU A 488 1.98 -24.32 8.45
N GLU A 489 2.65 -25.25 7.76
CA GLU A 489 3.08 -26.52 8.35
C GLU A 489 4.20 -26.31 9.37
N ARG A 490 5.07 -25.30 9.17
CA ARG A 490 6.05 -24.87 10.19
C ARG A 490 5.37 -24.49 11.49
N GLN A 491 4.34 -23.65 11.47
CA GLN A 491 3.62 -23.26 12.68
C GLN A 491 2.96 -24.48 13.36
N ASN A 492 2.43 -25.42 12.58
CA ASN A 492 1.89 -26.67 13.11
C ASN A 492 2.96 -27.51 13.82
N ILE A 493 4.15 -27.64 13.22
CA ILE A 493 5.28 -28.39 13.78
C ILE A 493 5.75 -27.77 15.09
N LEU A 494 5.94 -26.45 15.12
CA LEU A 494 6.37 -25.73 16.33
C LEU A 494 5.38 -25.88 17.49
N GLN A 495 4.08 -25.96 17.19
CA GLN A 495 3.04 -26.12 18.21
C GLN A 495 2.90 -27.57 18.69
N ASN A 496 2.98 -28.56 17.79
CA ASN A 496 2.54 -29.93 18.07
C ASN A 496 3.68 -30.96 18.18
N TYR A 497 4.88 -30.65 17.68
CA TYR A 497 5.99 -31.60 17.56
C TYR A 497 7.26 -31.08 18.23
N SER A 498 7.25 -31.04 19.57
CA SER A 498 8.38 -30.55 20.39
C SER A 498 9.70 -31.32 20.25
N SER A 499 9.70 -32.47 19.57
CA SER A 499 10.91 -33.23 19.26
C SER A 499 11.63 -32.76 17.99
N PHE A 500 10.98 -31.99 17.12
CA PHE A 500 11.60 -31.48 15.90
C PHE A 500 12.39 -30.22 16.22
N THR A 501 13.55 -30.06 15.58
CA THR A 501 14.43 -28.90 15.77
C THR A 501 14.48 -28.11 14.47
N GLU A 502 14.03 -26.86 14.50
CA GLU A 502 14.13 -25.94 13.37
C GLU A 502 15.60 -25.56 13.14
N GLU A 503 16.05 -25.64 11.89
CA GLU A 503 17.40 -25.23 11.47
C GLU A 503 17.38 -23.91 10.68
N GLY A 504 16.20 -23.39 10.35
CA GLY A 504 15.98 -22.12 9.63
C GLY A 504 15.47 -22.32 8.21
N ILE A 505 15.55 -21.25 7.42
CA ILE A 505 15.18 -21.23 6.00
C ILE A 505 16.24 -22.02 5.21
N ALA A 506 15.78 -22.90 4.32
CA ALA A 506 16.62 -23.72 3.47
C ALA A 506 16.78 -23.14 2.06
N PHE A 507 15.72 -22.60 1.49
CA PHE A 507 15.63 -21.98 0.16
C PHE A 507 14.22 -21.39 -0.02
N ASN A 508 13.98 -20.62 -1.11
CA ASN A 508 12.66 -20.09 -1.43
C ASN A 508 12.11 -20.66 -2.76
N VAL A 509 10.79 -20.80 -2.87
CA VAL A 509 10.07 -21.46 -3.98
C VAL A 509 8.94 -20.57 -4.54
N ALA A 510 8.22 -21.02 -5.58
CA ALA A 510 7.07 -20.30 -6.14
C ALA A 510 6.00 -20.02 -5.08
#